data_AF-A0A0U9HCW7-F1
#
_entry.id   AF-A0A0U9HCW7-F1
#
_cell.length_a   1.000
_cell.length_b   1.000
_cell.length_c   1.000
_cell.angle_alpha   90.00
_cell.angle_beta   90.00
_cell.angle_gamma   90.00
#
_symmetry.space_group_name_H-M   'P 1'
#
loop_
_entity.id
_entity.type
_entity.pdbx_description
1 polymer ?
#
loop_
_entity_poly.entity_id
_entity_poly.type
_entity_poly.pdbx_seq_one_letter_code
_entity_poly.pdbx_strand_id
1 'polypeptide(L)'
;MIFLDEIKRLNLSFNLQRENDRIAYNIIRSKRQKTAYIIKAVLAYEGVTQEERELKRIKRALREVIKEMKLTADKHCDFTEGSQIPDEVFQIFDSI
;
A
#
# COMPACT_ATOMS: atom_id res chain seq x y z
N MET A 1 -9.44 15.30 -37.83
CA MET A 1 -9.57 14.69 -36.49
C MET A 1 -8.36 15.14 -35.68
N ILE A 2 -8.54 16.03 -34.70
CA ILE A 2 -7.42 16.68 -34.00
C ILE A 2 -7.18 15.95 -32.68
N PHE A 3 -5.98 15.37 -32.50
CA PHE A 3 -5.48 14.74 -31.27
C PHE A 3 -5.17 15.78 -30.17
N LEU A 4 -6.18 16.55 -29.72
CA LEU A 4 -5.97 17.64 -28.76
C LEU A 4 -5.95 17.20 -27.28
N ASP A 5 -6.17 15.91 -26.98
CA ASP A 5 -6.45 15.45 -25.61
C ASP A 5 -5.37 14.55 -24.97
N GLU A 6 -4.22 14.32 -25.64
CA GLU A 6 -3.19 13.40 -25.14
C GLU A 6 -2.34 13.95 -23.99
N ILE A 7 -2.26 15.28 -23.83
CA ILE A 7 -1.43 15.92 -22.80
C ILE A 7 -2.26 16.89 -21.98
N LYS A 8 -2.52 16.54 -20.71
CA LYS A 8 -3.17 17.41 -19.73
C LYS A 8 -2.14 17.97 -18.75
N ARG A 9 -2.24 19.27 -18.45
CA ARG A 9 -1.39 19.95 -17.45
C ARG A 9 -2.13 20.00 -16.11
N LEU A 10 -1.40 19.70 -15.04
CA LEU A 10 -1.88 19.83 -13.67
C LEU A 10 -1.28 21.09 -13.04
N ASN A 11 -2.11 22.03 -12.60
CA ASN A 11 -1.68 23.22 -11.88
C ASN A 11 -1.73 22.96 -10.37
N LEU A 12 -0.58 23.11 -9.71
CA LEU A 12 -0.44 22.93 -8.27
C LEU A 12 0.02 24.23 -7.62
N SER A 13 -0.52 24.52 -6.43
CA SER A 13 -0.13 25.67 -5.60
C SER A 13 0.39 25.16 -4.26
N PHE A 14 1.50 25.74 -3.79
CA PHE A 14 2.16 25.33 -2.54
C PHE A 14 2.11 26.48 -1.54
N ASN A 15 1.69 26.21 -0.31
CA ASN A 15 1.76 27.21 0.75
C ASN A 15 3.14 27.17 1.41
N LEU A 16 4.04 28.10 1.04
CA LEU A 16 5.41 28.11 1.56
C LEU A 16 5.54 28.43 3.05
N GLN A 17 4.45 28.79 3.73
CA GLN A 17 4.41 28.90 5.20
C GLN A 17 4.28 27.53 5.88
N ARG A 18 3.79 26.50 5.18
CA ARG A 18 3.75 25.12 5.66
C ARG A 18 5.06 24.42 5.32
N GLU A 19 5.72 23.86 6.34
CA GLU A 19 7.04 23.25 6.20
C GLU A 19 7.07 22.18 5.11
N ASN A 20 6.11 21.25 5.15
CA ASN A 20 6.04 20.13 4.21
C ASN A 20 5.82 20.60 2.77
N ASP A 21 4.92 21.57 2.55
CA ASP A 21 4.67 22.16 1.23
C ASP A 21 5.94 22.83 0.69
N ARG A 22 6.67 23.57 1.54
CA ARG A 22 7.93 24.23 1.18
C ARG A 22 9.01 23.22 0.80
N ILE A 23 9.18 22.15 1.59
CA ILE A 23 10.13 21.07 1.31
C ILE A 23 9.78 20.40 -0.03
N ALA A 24 8.53 19.97 -0.21
CA ALA A 24 8.07 19.32 -1.43
C ALA A 24 8.25 20.23 -2.66
N TYR A 25 7.88 21.50 -2.54
CA TYR A 25 8.09 22.51 -3.58
C TYR A 25 9.56 22.61 -3.98
N ASN A 26 10.48 22.75 -3.01
CA ASN A 26 11.92 22.87 -3.29
C ASN A 26 12.49 21.61 -3.97
N ILE A 27 12.06 20.42 -3.51
CA ILE A 27 12.46 19.15 -4.12
C ILE A 27 11.98 19.08 -5.57
N ILE A 28 10.69 19.31 -5.83
CA ILE A 28 10.11 19.24 -7.18
C ILE A 28 10.77 20.29 -8.09
N ARG A 29 10.90 21.53 -7.59
CA ARG A 29 11.53 22.65 -8.31
C ARG A 29 12.95 22.29 -8.78
N SER A 30 13.72 21.59 -7.95
CA SER A 30 15.10 21.18 -8.26
C SER A 30 15.22 20.15 -9.41
N LYS A 31 14.13 19.46 -9.78
CA LYS A 31 14.18 18.41 -10.81
C LYS A 31 14.07 18.99 -12.22
N ARG A 32 14.92 18.49 -13.13
CA ARG A 32 14.89 18.83 -14.57
C ARG A 32 13.58 18.39 -15.22
N GLN A 33 13.12 17.17 -14.94
CA GLN A 33 11.85 16.61 -15.44
C GLN A 33 10.85 16.41 -14.31
N LYS A 34 10.09 17.46 -13.99
CA LYS A 34 9.19 17.52 -12.82
C LYS A 34 8.05 16.50 -12.92
N THR A 35 7.39 16.46 -14.06
CA THR A 35 6.27 15.54 -14.32
C THR A 35 6.70 14.08 -14.18
N ALA A 36 7.83 13.70 -14.77
CA ALA A 36 8.36 12.32 -14.66
C ALA A 36 8.72 11.94 -13.21
N TYR A 37 9.29 12.89 -12.45
CA TYR A 37 9.58 12.68 -11.03
C TYR A 37 8.31 12.48 -10.20
N ILE A 38 7.29 13.34 -10.40
CA ILE A 38 6.01 13.24 -9.68
C ILE A 38 5.29 11.93 -10.02
N ILE A 39 5.26 11.51 -11.29
CA ILE A 39 4.64 10.23 -11.68
C ILE A 39 5.27 9.07 -10.90
N LYS A 40 6.61 8.99 -10.86
CA LYS A 40 7.31 7.93 -10.11
C LYS A 40 7.00 7.98 -8.62
N ALA A 41 6.98 9.17 -8.03
CA ALA A 41 6.71 9.34 -6.61
C ALA A 41 5.27 8.92 -6.24
N VAL A 42 4.28 9.31 -7.04
CA VAL A 42 2.87 8.95 -6.80
C VAL A 42 2.65 7.45 -6.98
N LEU A 43 3.16 6.85 -8.06
CA LEU A 43 3.01 5.40 -8.29
C LEU A 43 3.69 4.57 -7.20
N ALA A 44 4.87 4.98 -6.73
CA ALA A 44 5.53 4.30 -5.62
C ALA A 44 4.74 4.45 -4.31
N TYR A 45 4.22 5.63 -4.02
CA TYR A 45 3.43 5.87 -2.80
C TYR A 45 2.11 5.10 -2.80
N GLU A 46 1.33 5.17 -3.89
CA GLU A 46 0.06 4.45 -3.99
C GLU A 46 0.27 2.94 -4.01
N GLY A 47 1.30 2.44 -4.72
CA GLY A 47 1.63 1.01 -4.74
C GLY A 47 1.96 0.48 -3.34
N VAL A 48 2.85 1.16 -2.61
CA VAL A 48 3.18 0.80 -1.21
C VAL A 48 1.93 0.86 -0.32
N THR A 49 1.10 1.90 -0.49
CA THR A 49 -0.11 2.06 0.34
C THR A 49 -1.18 1.02 0.01
N GLN A 50 -1.23 0.50 -1.23
CA GLN A 50 -2.12 -0.58 -1.62
C GLN A 50 -1.65 -1.91 -0.99
N GLU A 51 -0.37 -2.26 -1.14
CA GLU A 51 0.22 -3.47 -0.55
C GLU A 51 0.06 -3.48 0.97
N GLU A 52 0.31 -2.35 1.65
CA GLU A 52 0.12 -2.24 3.10
C GLU A 52 -1.37 -2.37 3.51
N ARG A 53 -2.29 -1.85 2.69
CA ARG A 53 -3.74 -1.97 2.93
C ARG A 53 -4.19 -3.42 2.77
N GLU A 54 -3.74 -4.11 1.74
CA GLU A 54 -4.01 -5.53 1.49
C GLU A 54 -3.43 -6.40 2.61
N LEU A 55 -2.17 -6.17 3.00
CA LEU A 55 -1.54 -6.88 4.11
C LEU A 55 -2.28 -6.68 5.43
N LYS A 56 -2.77 -5.46 5.71
CA LYS A 56 -3.60 -5.19 6.89
C LYS A 56 -4.94 -5.93 6.82
N ARG A 57 -5.57 -6.02 5.64
CA ARG A 57 -6.82 -6.79 5.44
C ARG A 57 -6.59 -8.28 5.68
N ILE A 58 -5.55 -8.85 5.08
CA ILE A 58 -5.15 -10.25 5.26
C ILE A 58 -4.88 -10.57 6.73
N LYS A 59 -4.06 -9.76 7.41
CA LYS A 59 -3.76 -9.95 8.84
C LYS A 59 -5.00 -9.89 9.71
N ARG A 60 -5.96 -9.03 9.37
CA ARG A 60 -7.23 -8.93 10.08
C ARG A 60 -8.09 -10.18 9.86
N ALA A 61 -8.26 -10.60 8.61
CA ALA A 61 -9.02 -11.81 8.28
C ALA A 61 -8.47 -13.04 9.00
N LEU A 62 -7.15 -13.24 8.95
CA LEU A 62 -6.48 -14.33 9.68
C LEU A 62 -6.70 -14.26 11.19
N ARG A 63 -6.63 -13.06 11.79
CA ARG A 63 -6.84 -12.88 13.23
C ARG A 63 -8.27 -13.22 13.66
N GLU A 64 -9.26 -12.89 12.83
CA GLU A 64 -10.67 -13.21 13.10
C GLU A 64 -10.88 -14.74 13.11
N VAL A 65 -10.25 -15.47 12.18
CA VAL A 65 -10.34 -16.93 12.07
C VAL A 65 -9.66 -17.65 13.23
N ILE A 66 -8.42 -17.25 13.56
CA ILE A 66 -7.68 -17.81 14.70
C ILE A 66 -8.51 -17.65 15.99
N LYS A 67 -9.20 -16.52 16.15
CA LYS A 67 -10.09 -16.26 17.28
C LYS A 67 -11.34 -17.16 17.25
N GLU A 68 -11.97 -17.34 16.10
CA GLU A 68 -13.16 -18.19 15.94
C GLU A 68 -12.83 -19.67 16.19
N MET A 69 -11.70 -20.15 15.66
CA MET A 69 -11.20 -21.51 15.85
C MET A 69 -10.61 -21.77 17.24
N LYS A 70 -10.61 -20.76 18.14
CA LYS A 70 -9.98 -20.81 19.48
C LYS A 70 -8.52 -21.26 19.44
N LEU A 71 -7.82 -20.99 18.34
CA LEU A 71 -6.41 -21.27 18.19
C LEU A 71 -5.64 -20.26 19.04
N THR A 72 -4.99 -20.72 20.10
CA THR A 72 -4.10 -19.89 20.92
C THR A 72 -2.70 -19.96 20.35
N ALA A 73 -2.13 -18.81 19.99
CA ALA A 73 -0.71 -18.71 19.67
C ALA A 73 0.10 -18.94 20.95
N ASP A 74 0.55 -20.17 21.17
CA ASP A 74 1.52 -20.46 22.22
C ASP A 74 2.89 -19.92 21.78
N LYS A 75 3.67 -19.36 22.70
CA LYS A 75 4.98 -18.76 22.36
C LYS A 75 6.04 -19.83 22.03
N HIS A 76 5.70 -21.10 22.17
CA HIS A 76 6.52 -22.26 21.86
C HIS A 76 5.88 -23.08 20.72
N CYS A 77 5.69 -22.47 19.56
CA CYS A 77 5.27 -23.19 18.36
C CYS A 77 6.48 -23.84 17.68
N ASP A 78 6.84 -25.05 18.10
CA ASP A 78 7.62 -25.94 17.24
C ASP A 78 6.68 -26.44 16.15
N PHE A 79 6.73 -25.79 14.98
CA PHE A 79 6.02 -26.24 13.79
C PHE A 79 6.57 -27.61 13.37
N THR A 80 5.99 -28.69 13.88
CA THR A 80 6.22 -30.06 13.40
C THR A 80 5.27 -30.34 12.24
N GLU A 81 5.62 -31.25 11.33
CA GLU A 81 4.83 -31.56 10.12
C GLU A 81 3.36 -31.97 10.40
N GLY A 82 2.99 -32.27 11.66
CA GLY A 82 1.62 -32.53 12.10
C GLY A 82 0.87 -31.31 12.68
N SER A 83 1.51 -30.16 12.84
CA SER A 83 0.88 -28.88 13.21
C SER A 83 0.32 -28.17 11.98
N GLN A 84 -0.57 -28.86 11.27
CA GLN A 84 -1.14 -28.38 10.04
C GLN A 84 -2.11 -27.24 10.36
N ILE A 85 -1.78 -26.05 9.87
CA ILE A 85 -2.77 -24.98 9.70
C ILE A 85 -3.86 -25.58 8.81
N PRO A 86 -5.12 -25.67 9.27
CA PRO A 86 -6.18 -26.29 8.48
C PRO A 86 -6.28 -25.64 7.10
N ASP A 87 -6.39 -26.44 6.04
CA ASP A 87 -6.44 -25.96 4.66
C ASP A 87 -7.61 -24.98 4.44
N GLU A 88 -8.65 -25.08 5.25
CA GLU A 88 -9.80 -24.18 5.28
C GLU A 88 -9.42 -22.74 5.62
N VAL A 89 -8.32 -22.51 6.34
CA VAL A 89 -7.77 -21.17 6.60
C VAL A 89 -7.29 -20.51 5.31
N PHE A 90 -6.76 -21.29 4.36
CA PHE A 90 -6.27 -20.77 3.09
C PHE A 90 -7.39 -20.52 2.07
N GLN A 91 -8.55 -21.18 2.20
CA GLN A 91 -9.74 -20.92 1.37
C GLN A 91 -10.31 -19.49 1.53
N ILE A 92 -9.91 -18.78 2.59
CA ILE A 92 -10.30 -17.39 2.84
C ILE A 92 -9.66 -16.45 1.83
N PHE A 93 -8.46 -16.78 1.33
CA PHE A 93 -7.79 -16.01 0.29
C PHE A 93 -8.48 -16.12 -1.07
N ASP A 94 -9.27 -17.17 -1.29
CA ASP A 94 -10.09 -17.32 -2.50
C ASP A 94 -11.37 -16.46 -2.45
N SER A 95 -11.70 -15.90 -1.27
CA SER A 95 -12.91 -15.11 -1.00
C SER A 95 -12.67 -13.61 -0.87
N ILE A 96 -11.41 -13.14 -1.03
CA ILE A 96 -10.97 -11.73 -0.94
C ILE A 96 -10.58 -11.24 -2.34
#